data_AF-A0AAD7D677-F1
#
_entry.id   AF-A0AAD7D677-F1
#
_cell.length_a   1.000
_cell.length_b   1.000
_cell.length_c   1.000
_cell.angle_alpha   90.00
_cell.angle_beta   90.00
_cell.angle_gamma   90.00
#
_symmetry.space_group_name_H-M   'P 1'
#
loop_
_entity.id
_entity.type
_entity.pdbx_description
1 polymer ?
#
loop_
_entity_poly.entity_id
_entity_poly.type
_entity_poly.pdbx_seq_one_letter_code
_entity_poly.pdbx_strand_id
1 'polypeptide(L)'
;MFFDAAGPESAMSKSRNGKTISVPKLNLDDFCQTFGISEDIESRLRAAEFKSAGALLEISETDLKEVGLKIGQIGELRRALREFLSREMRSVSVETSQ
;
A
#
# COMPACT_ATOMS: atom_id res chain seq x y z
N MET A 1 16.28 58.96 2.04
CA MET A 1 15.93 57.96 3.08
C MET A 1 14.86 57.07 2.50
N PHE A 2 15.13 55.80 2.26
CA PHE A 2 14.24 54.63 2.41
C PHE A 2 15.14 53.39 2.23
N PHE A 3 15.26 52.60 3.28
CA PHE A 3 15.93 51.30 3.32
C PHE A 3 14.91 50.22 2.91
N ASP A 4 15.32 49.23 2.11
CA ASP A 4 14.80 47.85 2.16
C ASP A 4 15.73 46.96 1.31
N ALA A 5 16.79 46.35 1.85
CA ALA A 5 16.84 45.19 2.75
C ALA A 5 16.32 43.88 2.10
N ALA A 6 17.25 43.16 1.48
CA ALA A 6 17.46 41.71 1.56
C ALA A 6 16.26 40.78 1.88
N GLY A 7 16.09 39.76 1.03
CA GLY A 7 15.88 38.39 1.54
C GLY A 7 14.90 37.53 0.77
N PRO A 8 15.06 36.19 0.82
CA PRO A 8 14.77 35.30 -0.30
C PRO A 8 13.45 34.54 -0.12
N GLU A 9 12.54 34.61 -1.08
CA GLU A 9 11.40 33.68 -1.11
C GLU A 9 11.81 32.38 -1.82
N SER A 10 12.70 31.63 -1.17
CA SER A 10 12.79 30.19 -1.39
C SER A 10 11.74 29.51 -0.54
N ALA A 11 10.62 29.09 -1.13
CA ALA A 11 9.96 27.88 -0.69
C ALA A 11 8.93 27.39 -1.74
N MET A 12 8.86 26.07 -1.83
CA MET A 12 7.65 25.35 -2.24
C MET A 12 7.47 25.11 -3.74
N SER A 13 8.37 24.33 -4.32
CA SER A 13 7.92 23.23 -5.18
C SER A 13 8.74 21.99 -4.88
N LYS A 14 8.55 21.44 -3.67
CA LYS A 14 8.70 20.00 -3.52
C LYS A 14 7.54 19.40 -4.32
N SER A 15 7.78 19.18 -5.61
CA SER A 15 7.15 18.09 -6.34
C SER A 15 7.49 16.83 -5.56
N ARG A 16 6.70 16.56 -4.51
CA ARG A 16 6.51 15.21 -4.03
C ARG A 16 5.93 14.53 -5.23
N ASN A 17 6.82 13.82 -5.92
CA ASN A 17 6.53 12.85 -6.94
C ASN A 17 5.58 11.85 -6.27
N GLY A 18 4.30 12.24 -6.16
CA GLY A 18 3.19 11.39 -5.83
C GLY A 18 3.05 10.52 -7.05
N LYS A 19 4.00 9.59 -7.19
CA LYS A 19 3.79 8.39 -7.98
C LYS A 19 2.65 7.74 -7.26
N THR A 20 1.43 8.10 -7.66
CA THR A 20 0.22 7.37 -7.37
C THR A 20 0.50 6.05 -8.03
N ILE A 21 1.12 5.15 -7.27
CA ILE A 21 1.27 3.78 -7.67
C ILE A 21 -0.19 3.37 -7.78
N SER A 22 -0.72 3.36 -9.00
CA SER A 22 -2.00 2.72 -9.29
C SER A 22 -1.72 1.25 -9.09
N VAL A 23 -1.68 0.86 -7.82
CA VAL A 23 -1.69 -0.53 -7.42
C VAL A 23 -2.98 -1.05 -8.05
N PRO A 24 -2.91 -2.04 -8.96
CA PRO A 24 -4.10 -2.61 -9.51
C PRO A 24 -5.00 -3.00 -8.35
N LYS A 25 -6.28 -2.69 -8.51
CA LYS A 25 -7.31 -3.03 -7.52
C LYS A 25 -7.48 -4.55 -7.56
N LEU A 26 -6.50 -5.28 -7.04
CA LEU A 26 -6.60 -6.70 -6.81
C LEU A 26 -7.63 -6.85 -5.71
N ASN A 27 -8.74 -7.48 -6.07
CA ASN A 27 -9.81 -7.79 -5.14
C ASN A 27 -9.26 -8.67 -4.02
N LEU A 28 -9.85 -8.57 -2.83
CA LEU A 28 -9.43 -9.36 -1.67
C LEU A 28 -9.39 -10.87 -1.98
N ASP A 29 -10.43 -11.37 -2.65
CA ASP A 29 -10.59 -12.78 -3.03
C ASP A 29 -9.45 -13.25 -3.95
N ASP A 30 -9.21 -12.47 -5.02
CA ASP A 30 -8.15 -12.74 -6.00
C ASP A 30 -6.75 -12.66 -5.37
N PHE A 31 -6.53 -11.71 -4.46
CA PHE A 31 -5.32 -11.63 -3.65
C PHE A 31 -5.13 -12.87 -2.77
N CYS A 32 -6.17 -13.25 -2.04
CA CYS A 32 -6.11 -14.41 -1.14
C CYS A 32 -5.82 -15.70 -1.92
N GLN A 33 -6.47 -15.90 -3.06
CA GLN A 33 -6.19 -17.04 -3.94
C GLN A 33 -4.78 -17.00 -4.54
N THR A 34 -4.36 -15.85 -5.05
CA THR A 34 -3.06 -15.69 -5.73
C THR A 34 -1.87 -15.93 -4.80
N PHE A 35 -1.97 -15.49 -3.54
CA PHE A 35 -0.90 -15.60 -2.56
C PHE A 35 -1.09 -16.74 -1.56
N GLY A 36 -2.13 -17.57 -1.73
CA GLY A 36 -2.41 -18.70 -0.86
C GLY A 36 -2.69 -18.30 0.59
N ILE A 37 -3.39 -17.18 0.80
CA ILE A 37 -3.82 -16.74 2.12
C ILE A 37 -4.87 -17.71 2.65
N SER A 38 -4.74 -18.08 3.91
CA SER A 38 -5.70 -18.96 4.59
C SER A 38 -7.14 -18.39 4.57
N GLU A 39 -8.15 -19.23 4.33
CA GLU A 39 -9.58 -18.82 4.33
C GLU A 39 -10.01 -18.14 5.65
N ASP A 40 -9.40 -18.50 6.78
CA ASP A 40 -9.65 -17.83 8.07
C ASP A 40 -9.27 -16.34 8.01
N ILE A 41 -8.13 -16.01 7.40
CA ILE A 41 -7.67 -14.63 7.24
C ILE A 41 -8.59 -13.88 6.29
N GLU A 42 -8.93 -14.48 5.15
CA GLU A 42 -9.86 -13.88 4.19
C GLU A 42 -11.21 -13.58 4.84
N SER A 43 -11.78 -14.53 5.58
CA SER A 43 -13.07 -14.36 6.26
C SER A 43 -13.03 -13.23 7.28
N ARG A 44 -11.92 -13.08 8.03
CA ARG A 44 -11.71 -11.98 8.99
C ARG A 44 -11.65 -10.63 8.29
N LEU A 45 -10.89 -10.55 7.19
CA LEU A 45 -10.75 -9.34 6.40
C LEU A 45 -12.08 -8.94 5.74
N ARG A 46 -12.85 -9.91 5.24
CA ARG A 46 -14.18 -9.69 4.68
C ARG A 46 -15.16 -9.20 5.76
N ALA A 47 -15.10 -9.76 6.96
CA ALA A 47 -15.91 -9.33 8.11
C ALA A 47 -15.60 -7.90 8.55
N ALA A 48 -14.34 -7.46 8.38
CA ALA A 48 -13.91 -6.08 8.59
C ALA A 48 -14.06 -5.19 7.34
N GLU A 49 -14.84 -5.61 6.35
CA GLU A 49 -15.20 -4.86 5.15
C GLU A 49 -14.01 -4.44 4.26
N PHE A 50 -12.88 -5.16 4.32
CA PHE A 50 -11.77 -4.94 3.39
C PHE A 50 -12.15 -5.43 1.99
N LYS A 51 -12.03 -4.53 1.00
CA LYS A 51 -12.44 -4.80 -0.39
C LYS A 51 -11.29 -5.10 -1.33
N SER A 52 -10.06 -4.69 -1.00
CA SER A 52 -8.92 -4.79 -1.92
C SER A 52 -7.60 -4.89 -1.18
N ALA A 53 -6.59 -5.51 -1.84
CA ALA A 53 -5.23 -5.59 -1.32
C ALA A 53 -4.61 -4.21 -1.02
N GLY A 54 -4.99 -3.18 -1.79
CA GLY A 54 -4.57 -1.79 -1.54
C GLY A 54 -4.96 -1.27 -0.15
N ALA A 55 -6.19 -1.55 0.30
CA ALA A 55 -6.64 -1.14 1.64
C ALA A 55 -5.85 -1.85 2.75
N LEU A 56 -5.37 -3.07 2.49
CA LEU A 56 -4.51 -3.83 3.40
C LEU A 56 -3.05 -3.34 3.43
N LEU A 57 -2.63 -2.52 2.47
CA LEU A 57 -1.31 -1.89 2.52
C LEU A 57 -1.29 -0.68 3.44
N GLU A 58 -2.43 0.00 3.56
CA GLU A 58 -2.59 1.23 4.36
C GLU A 58 -2.92 0.92 5.83
N ILE A 59 -3.34 -0.31 6.14
CA ILE A 59 -3.70 -0.70 7.51
C ILE A 59 -2.48 -0.99 8.40
N SER A 60 -2.58 -0.58 9.66
CA SER A 60 -1.55 -0.85 10.66
C SER A 60 -1.65 -2.29 11.17
N GLU A 61 -0.56 -2.81 11.72
CA GLU A 61 -0.59 -4.10 12.42
C GLU A 61 -1.57 -4.10 13.61
N THR A 62 -1.71 -2.97 14.30
CA THR A 62 -2.64 -2.82 15.43
C THR A 62 -4.08 -3.04 14.99
N ASP A 63 -4.53 -2.36 13.93
CA ASP A 63 -5.88 -2.53 13.38
C ASP A 63 -6.12 -3.98 12.96
N LEU A 64 -5.15 -4.65 12.33
CA LEU A 64 -5.26 -6.08 11.97
C LEU A 64 -5.46 -6.98 13.20
N LYS A 65 -4.86 -6.63 14.36
CA LYS A 65 -5.10 -7.33 15.62
C LYS A 65 -6.50 -7.06 16.16
N GLU A 66 -7.03 -5.85 15.99
CA GLU A 66 -8.42 -5.51 16.38
C GLU A 66 -9.46 -6.24 15.54
N VAL A 67 -9.15 -6.55 14.28
CA VAL A 67 -9.94 -7.44 13.40
C VAL A 67 -9.87 -8.91 13.87
N GLY A 68 -9.00 -9.21 14.83
CA GLY A 68 -8.86 -10.53 15.45
C GLY A 68 -7.88 -11.45 14.73
N LEU A 69 -6.96 -10.91 13.91
CA LEU A 69 -5.87 -11.69 13.34
C LEU A 69 -4.77 -11.94 14.37
N LYS A 70 -4.23 -13.17 14.37
CA LYS A 70 -3.09 -13.53 15.20
C LYS A 70 -1.78 -13.05 14.57
N ILE A 71 -0.73 -12.91 15.38
CA ILE A 71 0.61 -12.49 14.91
C ILE A 71 1.11 -13.34 13.73
N GLY A 72 0.92 -14.66 13.77
CA GLY A 72 1.30 -15.56 12.67
C GLY A 72 0.54 -15.26 11.36
N GLN A 73 -0.75 -14.95 11.48
CA GLN A 73 -1.61 -14.61 10.34
C GLN A 73 -1.29 -13.23 9.76
N ILE A 74 -0.97 -12.27 10.63
CA ILE A 74 -0.50 -10.94 10.23
C ILE A 74 0.83 -11.07 9.47
N GLY A 75 1.73 -11.94 9.92
CA GLY A 75 2.98 -12.24 9.24
C GLY A 75 2.75 -12.82 7.84
N GLU A 76 1.85 -13.79 7.70
CA GLU A 76 1.42 -14.35 6.41
C GLU A 76 0.85 -13.27 5.48
N LEU A 77 -0.07 -12.44 5.99
CA LEU A 77 -0.68 -11.35 5.24
C LEU A 77 0.36 -10.31 4.78
N ARG A 78 1.24 -9.86 5.68
CA ARG A 78 2.31 -8.89 5.38
C ARG A 78 3.29 -9.45 4.35
N ARG A 79 3.61 -10.74 4.43
CA ARG A 79 4.46 -11.41 3.44
C ARG A 79 3.79 -11.41 2.06
N ALA A 80 2.53 -11.83 1.97
CA ALA A 80 1.77 -11.80 0.73
C ALA A 80 1.66 -10.39 0.14
N LEU A 81 1.42 -9.37 0.97
CA LEU A 81 1.38 -7.96 0.54
C LEU A 81 2.73 -7.49 0.00
N ARG A 82 3.84 -7.91 0.61
CA ARG A 82 5.19 -7.61 0.11
C ARG A 82 5.46 -8.31 -1.23
N GLU A 83 5.04 -9.55 -1.38
CA GLU A 83 5.17 -10.29 -2.65
C GLU A 83 4.30 -9.66 -3.75
N PHE A 84 3.08 -9.23 -3.41
CA PHE A 84 2.19 -8.47 -4.29
C PHE A 84 2.83 -7.16 -4.76
N LEU A 85 3.34 -6.34 -3.84
CA LEU A 85 4.06 -5.12 -4.20
C LEU A 85 5.30 -5.39 -5.06
N SER A 86 6.01 -6.48 -4.80
CA SER A 86 7.19 -6.87 -5.57
C SER A 86 6.82 -7.31 -6.99
N ARG A 87 5.70 -8.03 -7.15
CA ARG A 87 5.13 -8.39 -8.47
C ARG A 87 4.68 -7.14 -9.23
N GLU A 88 3.96 -6.24 -8.55
CA GLU A 88 3.44 -5.02 -9.16
C GLU A 88 4.53 -4.04 -9.55
N MET A 89 5.52 -3.80 -8.70
CA MET A 89 6.68 -2.98 -9.07
C MET A 89 7.45 -3.55 -10.27
N ARG A 90 7.41 -4.88 -10.48
CA ARG A 90 8.00 -5.52 -11.65
C ARG A 90 7.22 -5.27 -12.94
N SER A 91 5.89 -5.20 -12.84
CA SER A 91 5.00 -4.86 -13.95
C SER A 91 5.17 -3.41 -14.42
N VAL A 92 5.52 -2.48 -13.53
CA VAL A 92 5.76 -1.07 -13.88
C VAL A 92 7.14 -0.83 -14.55
N SER A 93 8.02 -1.84 -14.58
CA SER A 93 9.39 -1.69 -15.11
C SER A 93 9.58 -2.09 -16.58
N VAL A 94 8.52 -2.40 -17.34
CA VAL A 94 8.63 -2.88 -18.74
C VAL A 94 8.06 -1.96 -19.82
N GLU A 95 7.74 -0.68 -19.53
CA GLU A 95 7.31 0.30 -20.55
C GLU A 95 8.28 1.48 -20.73
N THR A 96 9.59 1.24 -20.78
CA THR A 96 10.51 2.27 -21.32
C THR A 96 11.62 1.62 -22.15
N SER A 97 11.22 1.08 -23.29
CA SER A 97 12.09 0.86 -24.43
C SER A 97 11.26 0.92 -25.68
N GLN A 98 11.22 2.10 -26.32
CA GLN A 98 11.44 2.26 -27.75
C GLN A 98 11.67 3.74 -28.08
#